data_AF-A0A258DGU4-F1
#
_entry.id   AF-A0A258DGU4-F1
#
_cell.length_a   1.000
_cell.length_b   1.000
_cell.length_c   1.000
_cell.angle_alpha   90.00
_cell.angle_beta   90.00
_cell.angle_gamma   90.00
#
_symmetry.space_group_name_H-M   'P 1'
#
loop_
_entity.id
_entity.type
_entity.pdbx_description
1 polymer ?
#
loop_
_entity_poly.entity_id
_entity_poly.type
_entity_poly.pdbx_seq_one_letter_code
_entity_poly.pdbx_strand_id
1 'polypeptide(L)'
;MLKRASTAYGRTPEPETPYQRAAKAWDDRIGSSRVQARNWRLMAFGSLILAGGFATALVWQSTRGTIVPWIVEVDKLGQTQAVAPATAGYRPNDAQIAYQLAEFIADVRAIPSDPVVVRQNWLKAYDFATDKGGQVLNGYAQSSDPFAKVGQTQVAVEVVSVLRASPD
;
A
#
# COMPACT_ATOMS: atom_id res chain seq x y z
N MET A 1 -36.49 -11.54 -74.12
CA MET A 1 -36.58 -10.06 -74.22
C MET A 1 -35.57 -9.44 -73.26
N LEU A 2 -34.62 -8.65 -73.76
CA LEU A 2 -33.56 -8.01 -72.96
C LEU A 2 -34.14 -6.84 -72.13
N LYS A 3 -33.88 -6.82 -70.82
CA LYS A 3 -34.19 -5.70 -69.92
C LYS A 3 -33.25 -4.52 -70.25
N ARG A 4 -33.80 -3.37 -70.63
CA ARG A 4 -33.01 -2.14 -70.82
C ARG A 4 -32.50 -1.65 -69.47
N ALA A 5 -31.20 -1.35 -69.38
CA ALA A 5 -30.63 -0.65 -68.24
C ALA A 5 -31.22 0.77 -68.17
N SER A 6 -31.85 1.13 -67.06
CA SER A 6 -32.35 2.48 -66.84
C SER A 6 -31.19 3.43 -66.52
N THR A 7 -30.87 4.33 -67.43
CA THR A 7 -29.89 5.41 -67.24
C THR A 7 -30.50 6.55 -66.42
N ALA A 8 -31.03 6.26 -65.23
CA ALA A 8 -31.43 7.30 -64.30
C ALA A 8 -30.19 7.69 -63.49
N TYR A 9 -29.49 8.74 -63.91
CA TYR A 9 -28.59 9.45 -63.00
C TYR A 9 -29.45 9.86 -61.79
N GLY A 10 -28.95 9.58 -60.58
CA GLY A 10 -29.71 9.72 -59.33
C GLY A 10 -30.41 11.08 -59.21
N ARG A 11 -31.49 11.14 -58.40
CA ARG A 11 -32.26 12.37 -58.14
C ARG A 11 -31.32 13.57 -58.02
N THR A 12 -31.38 14.47 -58.99
CA THR A 12 -30.68 15.75 -58.91
C THR A 12 -31.22 16.48 -57.67
N PRO A 13 -30.37 16.89 -56.72
CA PRO A 13 -30.81 17.66 -55.57
C PRO A 13 -31.56 18.91 -56.05
N GLU A 14 -32.61 19.30 -55.34
CA GLU A 14 -33.28 20.56 -55.62
C GLU A 14 -32.26 21.71 -55.55
N PRO A 15 -32.28 22.65 -56.50
CA PRO A 15 -31.31 23.75 -56.54
C PRO A 15 -31.42 24.61 -55.29
N GLU A 16 -30.31 24.75 -54.56
CA GLU A 16 -30.27 25.57 -53.34
C GLU A 16 -30.61 27.01 -53.66
N THR A 17 -31.67 27.53 -53.03
CA THR A 17 -32.06 28.93 -53.23
C THR A 17 -31.13 29.86 -52.43
N PRO A 18 -30.93 31.11 -52.88
CA PRO A 18 -30.17 32.10 -52.13
C PRO A 18 -30.65 32.28 -50.67
N TYR A 19 -31.96 32.12 -50.44
CA TYR A 19 -32.56 32.16 -49.10
C TYR A 19 -32.13 30.97 -48.22
N GLN A 20 -32.05 29.75 -48.78
CA GLN A 20 -31.56 28.58 -48.05
C GLN A 20 -30.08 28.73 -47.65
N ARG A 21 -29.24 29.30 -48.53
CA ARG A 21 -27.83 29.58 -48.19
C ARG A 21 -27.69 30.60 -47.06
N ALA A 22 -28.54 31.62 -47.03
CA ALA A 22 -28.54 32.62 -45.96
C ALA A 22 -28.97 32.02 -44.61
N ALA A 23 -29.98 31.15 -44.61
CA ALA A 23 -30.40 30.42 -43.41
C ALA A 23 -29.28 29.51 -42.87
N LYS A 24 -28.62 28.75 -43.76
CA LYS A 24 -27.47 27.91 -43.42
C LYS A 24 -26.30 28.70 -42.82
N ALA A 25 -25.97 29.87 -43.39
CA ALA A 25 -24.91 30.72 -42.86
C ALA A 25 -25.20 31.24 -41.44
N TRP A 26 -26.48 31.48 -41.12
CA TRP A 26 -26.92 31.85 -39.77
C TRP A 26 -26.81 30.66 -38.80
N ASP A 27 -27.29 29.48 -39.22
CA ASP A 27 -27.21 28.25 -38.44
C ASP A 27 -25.77 27.83 -38.19
N ASP A 28 -24.89 27.97 -39.17
CA ASP A 28 -23.46 27.69 -39.02
C ASP A 28 -22.80 28.66 -38.04
N ARG A 29 -23.21 29.94 -38.02
CA ARG A 29 -22.65 30.94 -37.09
C ARG A 29 -23.09 30.75 -35.64
N ILE A 30 -24.35 30.39 -35.40
CA ILE A 30 -24.92 30.27 -34.04
C ILE A 30 -24.93 28.82 -33.54
N GLY A 31 -25.20 27.87 -34.42
CA GLY A 31 -25.32 26.45 -34.10
C GLY A 31 -23.99 25.76 -33.85
N SER A 32 -22.95 26.08 -34.62
CA SER A 32 -21.63 25.44 -34.48
C SER A 32 -21.02 25.65 -33.08
N SER A 33 -21.07 26.87 -32.56
CA SER A 33 -20.55 27.22 -31.23
C SER A 33 -21.28 26.48 -30.11
N ARG A 34 -22.60 26.31 -30.22
CA ARG A 34 -23.42 25.58 -29.24
C ARG A 34 -23.12 24.08 -29.22
N VAL A 35 -22.98 23.47 -30.39
CA VAL A 35 -22.62 22.04 -30.52
C VAL A 35 -21.20 21.80 -30.01
N GLN A 36 -20.26 22.67 -30.37
CA GLN A 36 -18.88 22.60 -29.88
C GLN A 36 -18.81 22.75 -28.36
N ALA A 37 -19.53 23.71 -27.78
CA ALA A 37 -19.61 23.88 -26.33
C ALA A 37 -20.21 22.65 -25.62
N ARG A 38 -21.24 22.02 -26.20
CA ARG A 38 -21.83 20.79 -25.66
C ARG A 38 -20.84 19.63 -25.70
N ASN A 39 -20.13 19.45 -26.82
CA ASN A 39 -19.14 18.38 -26.97
C ASN A 39 -17.95 18.59 -26.01
N TRP A 40 -17.51 19.83 -25.81
CA TRP A 40 -16.47 20.15 -24.82
C TRP A 40 -16.90 19.88 -23.40
N ARG A 41 -18.16 20.17 -23.03
CA ARG A 41 -18.70 19.81 -21.72
C ARG A 41 -18.70 18.29 -21.52
N LEU A 42 -19.10 17.53 -22.53
CA LEU A 42 -19.06 16.06 -22.47
C LEU A 42 -17.64 15.52 -22.32
N MET A 43 -16.67 16.07 -23.07
CA MET A 43 -15.26 15.69 -22.92
C MET A 43 -14.71 16.02 -21.53
N ALA A 44 -15.04 17.20 -20.99
CA ALA A 44 -14.61 17.63 -19.66
C ALA A 44 -15.21 16.73 -18.55
N PHE A 45 -16.49 16.36 -18.64
CA PHE A 45 -17.08 15.42 -17.68
C PHE A 45 -16.51 14.01 -17.83
N GLY A 46 -16.27 13.55 -19.06
CA GLY A 46 -15.66 12.26 -19.32
C GLY A 46 -14.25 12.16 -18.72
N SER A 47 -13.42 13.20 -18.89
CA SER A 47 -12.08 13.23 -18.29
C SER A 47 -12.12 13.32 -16.77
N LEU A 48 -13.07 14.07 -16.20
CA LEU A 48 -13.28 14.14 -14.74
C LEU A 48 -13.66 12.79 -14.14
N ILE A 49 -14.60 12.07 -14.76
CA ILE A 49 -15.02 10.74 -14.31
C ILE A 49 -13.86 9.76 -14.42
N LEU A 50 -13.11 9.79 -15.52
CA LEU A 50 -11.97 8.91 -15.72
C LEU A 50 -10.87 9.17 -14.68
N ALA A 51 -10.50 10.45 -14.46
CA ALA A 51 -9.50 10.82 -13.47
C ALA A 51 -9.94 10.47 -12.04
N GLY A 52 -11.19 10.76 -11.68
CA GLY A 52 -11.76 10.43 -10.37
C GLY A 52 -11.85 8.91 -10.15
N GLY A 53 -12.24 8.16 -11.19
CA GLY A 53 -12.26 6.69 -11.17
C GLY A 53 -10.87 6.10 -10.95
N PHE A 54 -9.86 6.58 -11.68
CA PHE A 54 -8.47 6.17 -11.48
C PHE A 54 -7.94 6.51 -10.09
N ALA A 55 -8.19 7.73 -9.61
CA ALA A 55 -7.77 8.13 -8.26
C ALA A 55 -8.41 7.23 -7.19
N THR A 56 -9.71 6.95 -7.32
CA THR A 56 -10.43 6.05 -6.41
C THR A 56 -9.89 4.63 -6.46
N ALA A 57 -9.62 4.10 -7.66
CA ALA A 57 -9.03 2.78 -7.85
C ALA A 57 -7.62 2.69 -7.27
N LEU A 58 -6.79 3.73 -7.42
CA LEU A 58 -5.46 3.84 -6.82
C LEU A 58 -5.52 3.86 -5.30
N VAL A 59 -6.42 4.66 -4.71
CA VAL A 59 -6.64 4.68 -3.27
C VAL A 59 -7.06 3.29 -2.78
N TRP A 60 -8.03 2.66 -3.45
CA TRP A 60 -8.46 1.31 -3.11
C TRP A 60 -7.33 0.29 -3.20
N GLN A 61 -6.53 0.33 -4.26
CA GLN A 61 -5.36 -0.53 -4.42
C GLN A 61 -4.30 -0.27 -3.34
N SER A 62 -4.08 0.99 -2.95
CA SER A 62 -3.11 1.35 -1.91
C SER A 62 -3.49 0.83 -0.53
N THR A 63 -4.79 0.68 -0.24
CA THR A 63 -5.26 0.06 1.01
C THR A 63 -5.01 -1.45 1.06
N ARG A 64 -4.78 -2.08 -0.09
CA ARG A 64 -4.38 -3.48 -0.20
C ARG A 64 -2.85 -3.57 -0.15
N GLY A 65 -2.27 -3.16 0.97
CA GLY A 65 -0.84 -3.26 1.21
C GLY A 65 -0.41 -4.73 1.23
N THR A 66 0.41 -5.15 0.27
CA THR A 66 1.09 -6.45 0.26
C THR A 66 2.30 -6.38 1.17
N ILE A 67 2.07 -6.29 2.49
CA ILE A 67 3.11 -6.55 3.49
C ILE A 67 2.87 -7.98 3.94
N VAL A 68 3.78 -8.89 3.57
CA VAL A 68 3.75 -10.29 4.00
C VAL A 68 4.73 -10.43 5.16
N PRO A 69 4.28 -10.26 6.42
CA PRO A 69 5.10 -10.60 7.57
C PRO A 69 5.22 -12.12 7.67
N TRP A 70 6.43 -12.62 7.91
CA TRP A 70 6.69 -14.04 8.10
C TRP A 70 6.58 -14.37 9.59
N ILE A 71 5.73 -15.34 9.94
CA ILE A 71 5.61 -15.85 11.31
C ILE A 71 6.35 -17.18 11.37
N VAL A 72 7.14 -17.36 12.43
CA VAL A 72 7.97 -18.53 12.65
C VAL A 72 7.32 -19.39 13.74
N GLU A 73 6.92 -20.62 13.41
CA GLU A 73 6.46 -21.60 14.41
C GLU A 73 7.66 -22.41 14.92
N VAL A 74 7.76 -22.55 16.24
CA VAL A 74 8.83 -23.28 16.93
C VAL A 74 8.24 -24.60 17.42
N ASP A 75 8.73 -25.74 16.91
CA ASP A 75 8.41 -27.06 17.47
C ASP A 75 9.08 -27.23 18.85
N LYS A 76 8.65 -28.22 19.65
CA LYS A 76 9.11 -28.52 21.01
C LYS A 76 10.63 -28.75 21.17
N LEU A 77 11.38 -28.74 20.06
CA LEU A 77 12.84 -28.87 19.97
C LEU A 77 13.57 -27.58 19.50
N GLY A 78 12.88 -26.44 19.38
CA GLY A 78 13.53 -25.14 19.20
C GLY A 78 14.04 -24.83 17.77
N GLN A 79 13.75 -25.65 16.76
CA GLN A 79 14.11 -25.35 15.37
C GLN A 79 12.92 -24.82 14.56
N THR A 80 13.19 -23.74 13.83
CA THR A 80 12.25 -22.96 13.03
C THR A 80 12.26 -23.42 11.58
N GLN A 81 11.19 -24.06 11.09
CA GLN A 81 11.00 -24.38 9.67
C GLN A 81 9.81 -23.61 9.09
N ALA A 82 9.99 -23.01 7.91
CA ALA A 82 9.02 -22.17 7.24
C ALA A 82 8.00 -23.01 6.43
N VAL A 83 6.70 -22.93 6.76
CA VAL A 83 5.68 -23.76 6.06
C VAL A 83 4.47 -22.99 5.51
N ALA A 84 4.11 -21.77 5.95
CA ALA A 84 2.91 -21.11 5.41
C ALA A 84 2.84 -19.57 5.53
N PRO A 85 2.03 -18.88 4.68
CA PRO A 85 1.80 -17.44 4.74
C PRO A 85 0.92 -17.02 5.93
N ALA A 86 1.26 -15.90 6.57
CA ALA A 86 0.55 -15.35 7.73
C ALA A 86 -0.85 -14.84 7.37
N THR A 87 -1.87 -15.40 8.02
CA THR A 87 -3.26 -14.98 7.88
C THR A 87 -3.59 -13.85 8.86
N ALA A 88 -4.25 -12.81 8.37
CA ALA A 88 -4.79 -11.74 9.21
C ALA A 88 -5.79 -12.35 10.21
N GLY A 89 -5.46 -12.31 11.50
CA GLY A 89 -6.23 -12.96 12.57
C GLY A 89 -5.45 -13.95 13.44
N TYR A 90 -4.14 -14.11 13.22
CA TYR A 90 -3.30 -14.92 14.10
C TYR A 90 -3.32 -14.37 15.53
N ARG A 91 -3.83 -15.18 16.46
CA ARG A 91 -3.70 -14.93 17.90
C ARG A 91 -2.54 -15.76 18.42
N PRO A 92 -1.39 -15.14 18.74
CA PRO A 92 -0.27 -15.87 19.30
C PRO A 92 -0.66 -16.50 20.63
N ASN A 93 -0.15 -17.70 20.89
CA ASN A 93 -0.37 -18.38 22.16
C ASN A 93 0.52 -17.77 23.26
N ASP A 94 0.19 -18.07 24.53
CA ASP A 94 0.94 -17.54 25.68
C ASP A 94 2.42 -17.93 25.69
N ALA A 95 2.75 -19.12 25.18
CA ALA A 95 4.13 -19.58 25.11
C ALA A 95 4.97 -18.78 24.08
N GLN A 96 4.37 -18.41 22.95
CA GLN A 96 5.00 -17.58 21.93
C GLN A 96 5.21 -16.15 22.41
N ILE A 97 4.20 -15.59 23.10
CA ILE A 97 4.33 -14.28 23.74
C ILE A 97 5.43 -14.32 24.80
N ALA A 98 5.44 -15.34 25.65
CA ALA A 98 6.46 -15.52 26.67
C ALA A 98 7.87 -15.64 26.08
N TYR A 99 8.03 -16.42 25.00
CA TYR A 99 9.29 -16.56 24.28
C TYR A 99 9.77 -15.22 23.72
N GLN A 100 8.92 -14.51 22.98
CA GLN A 100 9.31 -13.24 22.35
C GLN A 100 9.64 -12.16 23.39
N LEU A 101 8.91 -12.14 24.52
CA LEU A 101 9.22 -11.23 25.64
C LEU A 101 10.55 -11.58 26.31
N ALA A 102 10.85 -12.86 26.49
CA ALA A 102 12.12 -13.30 27.05
C ALA A 102 13.28 -12.90 26.13
N GLU A 103 13.15 -13.12 24.82
CA GLU A 103 14.16 -12.75 23.82
C GLU A 103 14.34 -11.23 23.74
N PHE A 104 13.24 -10.46 23.75
CA PHE A 104 13.32 -8.99 23.78
C PHE A 104 14.09 -8.47 25.01
N ILE A 105 13.84 -9.02 26.20
CA ILE A 105 14.56 -8.62 27.41
C ILE A 105 16.04 -9.03 27.34
N ALA A 106 16.34 -10.21 26.81
CA ALA A 106 17.70 -10.67 26.61
C ALA A 106 18.46 -9.74 25.63
N ASP A 107 17.85 -9.41 24.49
CA ASP A 107 18.45 -8.57 23.46
C ASP A 107 18.77 -7.15 23.97
N VAL A 108 17.86 -6.55 24.75
CA VAL A 108 18.04 -5.19 25.28
C VAL A 108 19.06 -5.12 26.44
N ARG A 109 19.19 -6.20 27.23
CA ARG A 109 20.02 -6.20 28.45
C ARG A 109 21.36 -6.92 28.31
N ALA A 110 21.52 -7.78 27.32
CA ALA A 110 22.77 -8.47 27.10
C ALA A 110 23.84 -7.52 26.54
N ILE A 111 25.07 -7.69 27.02
CA ILE A 111 26.25 -7.00 26.48
C ILE A 111 27.26 -8.07 26.09
N PRO A 112 27.19 -8.57 24.85
CA PRO A 112 28.20 -9.44 24.26
C PRO A 112 29.57 -8.76 24.17
N SER A 113 30.61 -9.57 23.98
CA SER A 113 31.98 -9.09 23.71
C SER A 113 32.11 -8.41 22.34
N ASP A 114 31.24 -8.76 21.38
CA ASP A 114 31.27 -8.23 20.01
C ASP A 114 30.25 -7.07 19.83
N PRO A 115 30.70 -5.87 19.42
CA PRO A 115 29.80 -4.74 19.16
C PRO A 115 28.81 -4.98 18.01
N VAL A 116 29.12 -5.88 17.06
CA VAL A 116 28.20 -6.24 15.98
C VAL A 116 26.99 -6.99 16.54
N VAL A 117 27.21 -7.92 17.46
CA VAL A 117 26.12 -8.68 18.11
C VAL A 117 25.27 -7.74 18.97
N VAL A 118 25.88 -6.83 19.72
CA VAL A 118 25.14 -5.79 20.47
C VAL A 118 24.23 -5.01 19.53
N ARG A 119 24.75 -4.54 18.40
CA ARG A 119 23.93 -3.82 17.40
C ARG A 119 22.78 -4.69 16.87
N GLN A 120 23.05 -5.95 16.55
CA GLN A 120 22.03 -6.87 16.04
C GLN A 120 20.91 -7.09 17.05
N ASN A 121 21.24 -7.29 18.33
CA ASN A 121 20.26 -7.44 19.41
C ASN A 121 19.37 -6.19 19.51
N TRP A 122 19.96 -5.00 19.45
CA TRP A 122 19.20 -3.76 19.48
C TRP A 122 18.29 -3.58 18.26
N LEU A 123 18.76 -3.94 17.06
CA LEU A 123 17.91 -3.90 15.86
C LEU A 123 16.73 -4.86 15.97
N LYS A 124 16.95 -6.10 16.44
CA LYS A 124 15.87 -7.05 16.72
C LYS A 124 14.87 -6.48 17.71
N ALA A 125 15.34 -5.87 18.81
CA ALA A 125 14.45 -5.25 19.78
C ALA A 125 13.59 -4.11 19.15
N TYR A 126 14.17 -3.31 18.25
CA TYR A 126 13.41 -2.27 17.54
C TYR A 126 12.36 -2.85 16.59
N ASP A 127 12.62 -3.99 15.94
CA ASP A 127 11.64 -4.64 15.04
C ASP A 127 10.35 -5.06 15.77
N PHE A 128 10.43 -5.32 17.08
CA PHE A 128 9.28 -5.65 17.94
C PHE A 128 8.73 -4.47 18.75
N ALA A 129 9.29 -3.27 18.58
CA ALA A 129 8.83 -2.07 19.28
C ALA A 129 7.85 -1.25 18.42
N THR A 130 6.81 -0.72 19.06
CA THR A 130 5.98 0.33 18.43
C THR A 130 6.74 1.66 18.39
N ASP A 131 6.29 2.64 17.59
CA ASP A 131 6.92 3.97 17.53
C ASP A 131 7.12 4.61 18.92
N LYS A 132 6.11 4.50 19.80
CA LYS A 132 6.18 4.97 21.18
C LYS A 132 7.16 4.14 22.01
N GLY A 133 7.16 2.82 21.84
CA GLY A 133 8.11 1.92 22.50
C GLY A 133 9.55 2.20 22.10
N GLY A 134 9.81 2.49 20.83
CA GLY A 134 11.12 2.87 20.31
C GLY A 134 11.66 4.16 20.94
N GLN A 135 10.80 5.15 21.21
CA GLN A 135 11.22 6.36 21.94
C GLN A 135 11.67 6.06 23.36
N VAL A 136 10.95 5.20 24.08
CA VAL A 136 11.33 4.76 25.43
C VAL A 136 12.64 3.98 25.40
N LEU A 137 12.79 3.08 24.41
CA LEU A 137 13.98 2.24 24.25
C LEU A 137 15.22 3.09 23.91
N ASN A 138 15.07 4.12 23.08
CA ASN A 138 16.11 5.13 22.82
C ASN A 138 16.53 5.87 24.09
N GLY A 139 15.56 6.30 24.91
CA GLY A 139 15.86 6.94 26.20
C GLY A 139 16.63 6.02 27.15
N TYR A 140 16.25 4.74 27.20
CA TYR A 140 16.99 3.73 27.96
C TYR A 140 18.42 3.53 27.44
N ALA A 141 18.61 3.46 26.12
CA ALA A 141 19.92 3.34 25.48
C ALA A 141 20.86 4.50 25.84
N GLN A 142 20.34 5.73 25.82
CA GLN A 142 21.12 6.93 26.14
C GLN A 142 21.58 6.95 27.60
N SER A 143 20.73 6.52 28.53
CA SER A 143 21.08 6.51 29.96
C SER A 143 22.02 5.37 30.36
N SER A 144 21.89 4.20 29.72
CA SER A 144 22.63 2.99 30.07
C SER A 144 23.91 2.82 29.27
N ASP A 145 23.99 3.42 28.08
CA ASP A 145 25.06 3.34 27.07
C ASP A 145 25.70 1.94 26.95
N PRO A 146 24.98 0.98 26.36
CA PRO A 146 25.47 -0.39 26.22
C PRO A 146 26.68 -0.48 25.27
N PHE A 147 26.80 0.42 24.29
CA PHE A 147 27.89 0.40 23.30
C PHE A 147 29.22 0.85 23.90
N ALA A 148 29.21 1.81 24.83
CA ALA A 148 30.43 2.21 25.55
C ALA A 148 30.96 1.11 26.49
N LYS A 149 30.11 0.17 26.91
CA LYS A 149 30.47 -0.93 27.83
C LYS A 149 31.05 -2.15 27.12
N VAL A 150 30.94 -2.22 25.80
CA VAL A 150 31.49 -3.32 25.00
C VAL A 150 33.01 -3.38 25.15
N GLY A 151 33.53 -4.56 25.48
CA GLY A 151 34.95 -4.78 25.77
C GLY A 151 35.38 -4.41 27.20
N GLN A 152 34.53 -3.74 27.98
CA GLN A 152 34.77 -3.46 29.40
C GLN A 152 34.06 -4.46 30.32
N THR A 153 32.81 -4.77 30.00
CA THR A 153 31.97 -5.67 30.80
C THR A 153 31.12 -6.53 29.89
N GLN A 154 31.01 -7.81 30.23
CA GLN A 154 30.15 -8.75 29.53
C GLN A 154 28.96 -9.08 30.42
N VAL A 155 27.76 -9.01 29.86
CA VAL A 155 26.52 -9.28 30.59
C VAL A 155 25.75 -10.34 29.82
N ALA A 156 25.63 -11.53 30.41
CA ALA A 156 24.75 -12.59 29.94
C ALA A 156 23.42 -12.52 30.70
N VAL A 157 22.31 -12.71 29.97
CA VAL A 157 20.95 -12.61 30.52
C VAL A 157 20.27 -13.95 30.33
N GLU A 158 19.73 -14.49 31.43
CA GLU A 158 18.90 -15.69 31.43
C GLU A 158 17.54 -15.35 32.05
N VAL A 159 16.47 -15.60 31.31
CA VAL A 159 15.10 -15.33 31.76
C VAL A 159 14.54 -16.59 32.41
N VAL A 160 14.38 -16.55 33.73
CA VAL A 160 13.95 -17.72 34.51
C VAL A 160 12.46 -18.05 34.31
N SER A 161 11.61 -17.04 34.24
CA SER A 161 10.17 -17.23 34.03
C SER A 161 9.51 -16.00 33.45
N VAL A 162 8.45 -16.22 32.65
CA VAL A 162 7.56 -15.17 32.14
C VAL A 162 6.14 -15.54 32.55
N LEU A 163 5.48 -14.65 33.29
CA LEU A 163 4.15 -14.87 33.83
C LEU A 163 3.19 -13.83 33.25
N ARG A 164 2.08 -14.30 32.67
CA ARG A 164 0.99 -13.43 32.22
C ARG A 164 0.25 -12.88 33.44
N ALA A 165 0.25 -11.55 33.57
CA ALA A 165 -0.45 -10.87 34.67
C ALA A 165 -1.94 -10.62 34.40
N SER A 166 -2.34 -10.46 33.13
CA SER A 166 -3.72 -10.14 32.72
C SER A 166 -4.09 -10.82 31.39
N PRO A 167 -5.38 -11.12 31.12
CA PRO A 167 -5.82 -11.74 29.87
C PRO A 167 -5.76 -10.85 28.61
N ASP A 168 -5.53 -9.55 28.75
CA ASP A 168 -5.59 -8.57 27.66
C ASP A 168 -4.23 -8.24 27.04
#